data_AF-A0A6N7CBW6-F1
#
_entry.id   AF-A0A6N7CBW6-F1
#
_cell.length_a   1.000
_cell.length_b   1.000
_cell.length_c   1.000
_cell.angle_alpha   90.00
_cell.angle_beta   90.00
_cell.angle_gamma   90.00
#
_symmetry.space_group_name_H-M   'P 1'
#
loop_
_entity.id
_entity.type
_entity.pdbx_description
1 polymer ?
#
loop_
_entity_poly.entity_id
_entity_poly.type
_entity_poly.pdbx_seq_one_letter_code
_entity_poly.pdbx_strand_id
1 'polypeptide(L)'
;MSGDLNEVGTGVNLFTAGEVRGTARWFNDTADVLSIDDDDLEDTIAFVSKGGMTFLSPILPDLRAIVCTAGSRESHLAILSRESDVPCVLAAELTGTVADGDTVVLDLSDTETARVAVAAGAVTA
;
A
#
# COMPACT_ATOMS: atom_id res chain seq x y z
N MET A 1 12.71 6.05 -21.80
CA MET A 1 13.00 4.85 -20.97
C MET A 1 11.70 4.50 -20.26
N SER A 2 10.86 3.65 -20.84
CA SER A 2 9.68 3.14 -20.14
C SER A 2 10.20 2.05 -19.21
N GLY A 3 10.21 2.32 -17.90
CA GLY A 3 10.38 1.24 -16.94
C GLY A 3 9.22 0.27 -17.12
N ASP A 4 9.53 -1.02 -17.21
CA ASP A 4 8.53 -2.09 -17.33
C ASP A 4 7.72 -2.18 -16.02
N LEU A 5 6.73 -1.30 -15.89
CA LEU A 5 5.72 -1.33 -14.85
C LEU A 5 4.71 -2.41 -15.24
N ASN A 6 4.70 -3.50 -14.49
CA ASN A 6 3.75 -4.57 -14.70
C ASN A 6 2.55 -4.32 -13.81
N GLU A 7 1.38 -4.00 -14.38
CA GLU A 7 0.15 -3.88 -13.59
C GLU A 7 -0.17 -5.23 -12.94
N VAL A 8 -0.09 -5.26 -11.60
CA VAL A 8 -0.32 -6.44 -10.78
C VAL A 8 -1.66 -6.38 -10.05
N GLY A 9 -2.41 -5.29 -10.16
CA GLY A 9 -3.71 -5.21 -9.54
C GLY A 9 -4.37 -3.85 -9.65
N THR A 10 -5.61 -3.79 -9.16
CA THR A 10 -6.40 -2.56 -9.09
C THR A 10 -7.15 -2.51 -7.77
N GLY A 11 -7.55 -1.33 -7.32
CA GLY A 11 -8.31 -1.18 -6.08
C GLY A 11 -9.14 0.09 -6.08
N VAL A 12 -9.70 0.38 -4.93
CA VAL A 12 -10.59 1.51 -4.68
C VAL A 12 -9.77 2.62 -4.05
N ASN A 13 -9.58 3.72 -4.78
CA ASN A 13 -8.89 4.88 -4.23
C ASN A 13 -9.80 5.63 -3.25
N LEU A 14 -9.20 6.09 -2.15
CA LEU A 14 -9.85 6.94 -1.16
C LEU A 14 -9.68 8.43 -1.46
N PHE A 15 -8.51 8.85 -1.95
CA PHE A 15 -8.22 10.23 -2.36
C PHE A 15 -7.03 10.30 -3.32
N THR A 16 -6.99 11.33 -4.15
CA THR A 16 -5.96 11.50 -5.18
C THR A 16 -4.66 12.00 -4.56
N ALA A 17 -3.67 11.11 -4.42
CA ALA A 17 -2.30 11.47 -4.01
C ALA A 17 -1.31 11.51 -5.19
N GLY A 18 -1.76 11.17 -6.41
CA GLY A 18 -0.92 11.10 -7.61
C GLY A 18 -0.20 9.75 -7.74
N GLU A 19 1.03 9.76 -8.27
CA GLU A 19 1.85 8.55 -8.37
C GLU A 19 2.69 8.38 -7.11
N VAL A 20 2.45 7.29 -6.39
CA VAL A 20 3.18 6.93 -5.16
C VAL A 20 4.02 5.70 -5.44
N ARG A 21 5.30 5.75 -5.10
CA ARG A 21 6.24 4.63 -5.26
C ARG A 21 6.74 4.24 -3.89
N GLY A 22 6.95 2.93 -3.70
CA GLY A 22 7.48 2.40 -2.48
C GLY A 22 7.71 0.90 -2.52
N THR A 23 8.10 0.34 -1.39
CA THR A 23 8.40 -1.09 -1.22
C THR A 23 7.18 -1.81 -0.65
N ALA A 24 6.69 -2.84 -1.33
CA ALA A 24 5.58 -3.65 -0.87
C ALA A 24 6.00 -4.48 0.34
N ARG A 25 5.25 -4.36 1.43
CA ARG A 25 5.45 -5.18 2.63
C ARG A 25 4.13 -5.66 3.18
N TRP A 26 3.99 -6.97 3.35
CA TRP A 26 2.84 -7.63 3.93
C TRP A 26 2.93 -7.57 5.45
N PHE A 27 1.95 -6.92 6.06
CA PHE A 27 1.81 -6.88 7.51
C PHE A 27 0.68 -7.81 7.93
N ASN A 28 1.01 -8.87 8.66
CA ASN A 28 0.03 -9.82 9.18
C ASN A 28 -0.18 -9.62 10.68
N ASP A 29 0.88 -9.31 11.41
CA ASP A 29 0.87 -9.19 12.86
C ASP A 29 1.72 -8.01 13.36
N THR A 30 1.56 -7.65 14.63
CA THR A 30 2.37 -6.61 15.29
C THR A 30 3.88 -6.91 15.24
N ALA A 31 4.27 -8.19 15.11
CA ALA A 31 5.67 -8.57 14.96
C ALA A 31 6.30 -7.99 13.69
N ASP A 32 5.54 -7.88 12.60
CA ASP A 32 6.01 -7.30 11.34
C ASP A 32 6.27 -5.80 11.48
N VAL A 33 5.41 -5.11 12.24
CA VAL A 33 5.55 -3.68 12.59
C VAL A 33 6.75 -3.44 13.49
N LEU A 34 7.02 -4.34 14.42
CA LEU A 34 8.18 -4.23 15.31
C LEU A 34 9.50 -4.62 14.63
N SER A 35 9.43 -5.26 13.46
CA SER A 35 10.59 -5.72 12.70
C SER A 35 10.98 -4.77 11.56
N ILE A 36 10.25 -3.67 11.36
CA ILE A 36 10.61 -2.63 10.41
C ILE A 36 11.16 -1.42 11.18
N ASP A 37 12.22 -0.83 10.65
CA ASP A 37 12.78 0.41 11.18
C ASP A 37 11.94 1.61 10.73
N ASP A 38 11.85 2.64 11.57
CA ASP A 38 11.06 3.84 11.25
C ASP A 38 11.52 4.54 9.96
N ASP A 39 12.83 4.53 9.67
CA ASP A 39 13.42 5.08 8.44
C ASP A 39 12.99 4.32 7.16
N ASP A 40 12.55 3.06 7.26
CA ASP A 40 12.05 2.29 6.11
C ASP A 40 10.54 2.47 5.89
N LEU A 41 9.79 2.93 6.90
CA LEU A 41 8.34 3.11 6.80
C LEU A 41 7.95 4.15 5.75
N GLU A 42 8.72 5.22 5.63
CA GLU A 42 8.44 6.36 4.73
C GLU A 42 8.43 5.98 3.24
N ASP A 43 9.13 4.91 2.86
CA ASP A 43 9.11 4.35 1.50
C ASP A 43 8.32 3.04 1.43
N THR A 44 7.81 2.51 2.56
CA THR A 44 7.09 1.24 2.59
C THR A 44 5.60 1.40 2.30
N ILE A 45 5.10 0.54 1.41
CA ILE A 45 3.67 0.35 1.14
C ILE A 45 3.19 -0.87 1.92
N ALA A 46 2.33 -0.64 2.92
CA ALA A 46 1.79 -1.69 3.76
C ALA A 46 0.64 -2.42 3.08
N PHE A 47 0.81 -3.71 2.81
CA PHE A 47 -0.21 -4.63 2.30
C PHE A 47 -0.85 -5.39 3.45
N VAL A 48 -2.18 -5.34 3.54
CA VAL A 48 -2.96 -6.05 4.56
C VAL A 48 -4.15 -6.78 3.93
N SER A 49 -4.36 -8.04 4.32
CA SER A 49 -5.34 -8.89 3.67
C SER A 49 -6.73 -8.81 4.31
N LYS A 50 -6.82 -9.02 5.63
CA LYS A 50 -8.05 -8.84 6.41
C LYS A 50 -7.74 -9.02 7.89
N GLY A 51 -7.81 -7.94 8.65
CA GLY A 51 -7.43 -7.96 10.07
C GLY A 51 -5.99 -7.47 10.24
N GLY A 52 -5.83 -6.45 11.08
CA GLY A 52 -4.52 -5.89 11.38
C GLY A 52 -4.41 -4.36 11.36
N MET A 53 -5.52 -3.66 11.21
CA MET A 53 -5.49 -2.20 11.12
C MET A 53 -5.18 -1.51 12.46
N THR A 54 -5.60 -2.11 13.58
CA THR A 54 -5.38 -1.50 14.90
C THR A 54 -3.90 -1.45 15.26
N PHE A 55 -3.12 -2.44 14.85
CA PHE A 55 -1.68 -2.46 15.13
C PHE A 55 -0.88 -1.58 14.16
N LEU A 56 -1.44 -1.24 13.00
CA LEU A 56 -0.83 -0.28 12.06
C LEU A 56 -1.09 1.17 12.47
N SER A 57 -2.10 1.44 13.29
CA SER A 57 -2.43 2.79 13.77
C SER A 57 -1.23 3.66 14.23
N PRO A 58 -0.21 3.13 14.95
CA PRO A 58 0.97 3.91 15.31
C PRO A 58 1.90 4.25 14.14
N ILE A 59 2.04 3.37 13.15
CA ILE A 59 2.93 3.57 11.99
C ILE A 59 2.20 4.11 10.76
N LEU A 60 0.87 4.22 10.84
CA LEU A 60 0.01 4.70 9.78
C LEU A 60 0.45 6.04 9.18
N PRO A 61 0.79 7.09 9.97
CA PRO A 61 1.23 8.37 9.41
C PRO A 61 2.64 8.33 8.80
N ASP A 62 3.46 7.37 9.20
CA ASP A 62 4.84 7.21 8.71
C ASP A 62 4.90 6.36 7.44
N LEU A 63 3.84 5.61 7.13
CA LEU A 63 3.76 4.79 5.93
C LEU A 63 3.56 5.61 4.66
N ARG A 64 4.24 5.22 3.59
CA ARG A 64 4.10 5.83 2.26
C ARG A 64 2.69 5.70 1.69
N ALA A 65 2.12 4.50 1.83
CA ALA A 65 0.78 4.17 1.38
C ALA A 65 0.31 2.86 2.02
N ILE A 66 -1.00 2.64 2.03
CA ILE A 66 -1.62 1.44 2.56
C ILE A 66 -2.50 0.80 1.49
N VAL A 67 -2.31 -0.49 1.27
CA VAL A 67 -3.09 -1.31 0.35
C VAL A 67 -3.80 -2.38 1.14
N CYS A 68 -5.13 -2.36 1.11
CA CYS A 68 -5.96 -3.33 1.78
C CYS A 68 -6.75 -4.15 0.76
N THR A 69 -6.58 -5.47 0.77
CA THR A 69 -7.36 -6.34 -0.14
C THR A 69 -8.80 -6.55 0.34
N ALA A 70 -9.13 -6.14 1.58
CA ALA A 70 -10.48 -6.21 2.13
C ALA A 70 -10.93 -4.93 2.85
N GLY A 71 -12.00 -4.29 2.38
CA GLY A 71 -12.58 -3.12 3.04
C GLY A 71 -13.47 -2.31 2.10
N SER A 72 -14.11 -1.27 2.64
CA SER A 72 -14.92 -0.33 1.86
C SER A 72 -14.68 1.10 2.33
N ARG A 73 -15.07 2.08 1.52
CA ARG A 73 -14.88 3.53 1.78
C ARG A 73 -15.53 4.05 3.06
N GLU A 74 -16.41 3.27 3.68
CA GLU A 74 -17.13 3.61 4.90
C GLU A 74 -16.48 3.02 6.18
N SER A 75 -15.36 2.30 6.05
CA SER A 75 -14.64 1.76 7.20
C SER A 75 -13.96 2.86 8.03
N HIS A 76 -13.77 2.60 9.33
CA HIS A 76 -13.01 3.49 10.25
C HIS A 76 -11.63 3.88 9.68
N LEU A 77 -10.99 2.96 8.95
CA LEU A 77 -9.71 3.21 8.28
C LEU A 77 -9.79 4.31 7.21
N ALA A 78 -10.91 4.41 6.48
CA ALA A 78 -11.13 5.47 5.52
C ALA A 78 -11.30 6.84 6.19
N ILE A 79 -11.57 6.88 7.49
CA ILE A 79 -11.60 8.11 8.27
C ILE A 79 -10.16 8.43 8.72
N LEU A 80 -9.49 7.48 9.38
CA LEU A 80 -8.12 7.65 9.88
C LEU A 80 -7.10 7.98 8.78
N SER A 81 -7.21 7.35 7.61
CA SER A 81 -6.32 7.62 6.47
C SER A 81 -6.52 9.03 5.92
N ARG A 82 -7.76 9.56 5.97
CA ARG A 82 -8.04 10.96 5.62
C ARG A 82 -7.53 11.93 6.68
N GLU A 83 -7.58 11.54 7.95
CA GLU A 83 -7.05 12.37 9.06
C GLU A 83 -5.52 12.43 9.05
N SER A 84 -4.87 11.35 8.61
CA SER A 84 -3.41 11.24 8.55
C SER A 84 -2.83 11.70 7.20
N ASP A 85 -3.68 12.04 6.23
CA ASP A 85 -3.29 12.41 4.86
C ASP A 85 -2.48 11.32 4.13
N VAL A 86 -2.68 10.04 4.49
CA VAL A 86 -1.90 8.91 3.97
C VAL A 86 -2.65 8.17 2.87
N PRO A 87 -2.04 7.98 1.68
CA PRO A 87 -2.69 7.33 0.55
C PRO A 87 -3.18 5.93 0.89
N CYS A 88 -4.47 5.68 0.70
CA CYS A 88 -5.09 4.40 1.04
C CYS A 88 -5.86 3.81 -0.13
N VAL A 89 -5.53 2.58 -0.47
CA VAL A 89 -6.23 1.74 -1.44
C VAL A 89 -7.01 0.66 -0.70
N LEU A 90 -8.31 0.60 -0.96
CA LEU A 90 -9.22 -0.39 -0.38
C LEU A 90 -9.65 -1.39 -1.43
N ALA A 91 -10.10 -2.59 -1.00
CA ALA A 91 -10.56 -3.64 -1.90
C ALA A 91 -9.59 -3.87 -3.07
N ALA A 92 -8.29 -3.90 -2.78
CA ALA A 92 -7.26 -4.13 -3.77
C ALA A 92 -7.32 -5.57 -4.28
N GLU A 93 -7.65 -5.73 -5.56
CA GLU A 93 -7.60 -6.97 -6.32
C GLU A 93 -6.24 -7.07 -7.00
N LEU A 94 -5.35 -7.86 -6.40
CA LEU A 94 -4.06 -8.21 -6.97
C LEU A 94 -4.25 -9.39 -7.96
N THR A 95 -4.03 -9.12 -9.24
CA THR A 95 -3.99 -10.12 -10.32
C THR A 95 -2.61 -10.75 -10.49
N GLY A 96 -1.55 -10.08 -10.01
CA GLY A 96 -0.16 -10.55 -10.02
C GLY A 96 0.32 -11.04 -8.66
N THR A 97 1.59 -11.48 -8.61
CA THR A 97 2.26 -11.83 -7.35
C THR A 97 3.08 -10.63 -6.87
N VAL A 98 2.79 -10.14 -5.67
CA VAL A 98 3.55 -9.09 -4.99
C VAL A 98 4.25 -9.72 -3.81
N ALA A 99 5.58 -9.75 -3.84
CA ALA A 99 6.39 -10.23 -2.72
C ALA A 99 6.73 -9.07 -1.76
N ASP A 100 7.01 -9.41 -0.51
CA ASP A 100 7.68 -8.51 0.42
C ASP A 100 9.03 -8.05 -0.13
N GLY A 101 9.29 -6.75 -0.11
CA GLY A 101 10.50 -6.13 -0.65
C GLY A 101 10.40 -5.72 -2.13
N ASP A 102 9.27 -5.99 -2.78
CA ASP A 102 9.10 -5.66 -4.20
C ASP A 102 8.74 -4.18 -4.40
N THR A 103 9.29 -3.53 -5.43
CA THR A 103 9.03 -2.11 -5.68
C THR A 103 7.68 -1.94 -6.38
N VAL A 104 6.71 -1.37 -5.67
CA VAL A 104 5.37 -1.10 -6.18
C VAL A 104 5.16 0.38 -6.45
N VAL A 105 4.37 0.64 -7.49
CA VAL A 105 3.91 1.95 -7.91
C VAL A 105 2.40 1.95 -7.86
N LEU A 106 1.85 2.78 -6.98
CA LEU A 106 0.43 3.06 -6.88
C LEU A 106 0.11 4.30 -7.71
N ASP A 107 -0.71 4.11 -8.74
CA ASP A 107 -1.29 5.22 -9.49
C ASP A 107 -2.65 5.58 -8.86
N LEU A 108 -2.68 6.74 -8.19
CA LEU A 108 -3.83 7.32 -7.50
C LEU A 108 -4.31 8.58 -8.22
N SER A 109 -4.16 8.61 -9.56
CA SER A 109 -4.66 9.71 -10.40
C SER A 109 -6.18 9.80 -10.42
N ASP A 110 -6.88 8.67 -10.32
CA ASP A 110 -8.33 8.60 -10.26
C ASP A 110 -8.84 8.73 -8.82
N THR A 111 -9.91 9.50 -8.61
CA THR A 111 -10.56 9.61 -7.29
C THR A 111 -11.33 8.33 -6.91
N GLU A 112 -11.60 7.45 -7.86
CA GLU A 112 -12.42 6.25 -7.63
C GLU A 112 -11.63 4.94 -7.70
N THR A 113 -10.56 4.89 -8.49
CA THR A 113 -9.79 3.68 -8.76
C THR A 113 -8.32 3.91 -8.48
N ALA A 114 -7.66 2.93 -7.89
CA ALA A 114 -6.22 2.89 -7.73
C ALA A 114 -5.67 1.77 -8.61
N ARG A 115 -4.52 1.98 -9.24
CA ARG A 115 -3.82 0.91 -9.95
C ARG A 115 -2.54 0.57 -9.23
N VAL A 116 -2.26 -0.71 -9.13
CA VAL A 116 -1.05 -1.24 -8.49
C VAL A 116 -0.20 -1.83 -9.61
N ALA A 117 0.95 -1.21 -9.85
CA ALA A 117 1.97 -1.74 -10.73
C ALA A 117 3.19 -2.15 -9.91
N VAL A 118 3.86 -3.21 -10.33
CA VAL A 118 5.16 -3.62 -9.81
C VAL A 118 6.22 -3.20 -10.81
N ALA A 119 7.26 -2.52 -10.34
CA ALA A 119 8.46 -2.29 -11.12
C ALA A 119 9.25 -3.59 -11.17
N ALA A 120 9.12 -4.33 -12.29
CA ALA A 120 9.86 -5.57 -12.51
C ALA A 120 11.36 -5.26 -12.62
N GLY A 121 12.07 -5.24 -11.50
CA GLY A 121 13.47 -4.78 -11.49
C GLY A 121 14.31 -5.06 -10.26
N ALA A 122 13.75 -5.54 -9.14
CA ALA A 122 14.54 -5.84 -7.94
C ALA A 122 14.48 -7.33 -7.56
N VAL A 123 14.84 -8.20 -8.52
CA VAL A 123 15.38 -9.51 -8.13
C VAL A 123 16.78 -9.27 -7.57
N THR A 124 16.89 -9.29 -6.25
CA THR A 124 18.14 -9.63 -5.55
C THR A 124 17.85 -10.91 -4.79
N ALA A 125 18.10 -12.09 -5.38
CA ALA A 125 19.39 -12.79 -5.41
C ALA A 125 19.84 -13.24 -4.02
#